data_AF-A0A7C6ELE0-F1
#
_entry.id   AF-A0A7C6ELE0-F1
#
_cell.length_a   1.000
_cell.length_b   1.000
_cell.length_c   1.000
_cell.angle_alpha   90.00
_cell.angle_beta   90.00
_cell.angle_gamma   90.00
#
_symmetry.space_group_name_H-M   'P 1'
#
loop_
_entity.id
_entity.type
_entity.pdbx_description
1 polymer ?
#
loop_
_entity_poly.entity_id
_entity_poly.type
_entity_poly.pdbx_seq_one_letter_code
_entity_poly.pdbx_strand_id
1 'polypeptide(L)'
;MYNGPEIMAQGERNSFFIVNGGIRQDIIPRSLNLTLQVRDIFGTGKFENTSEGRDFYIHQEHKRKSPTIMLGLSYNFNNYRAEPKKYEVEENFEDMENNF
;
A
#
# COMPACT_ATOMS: atom_id res chain seq x y z
N MET A 1 -8.13 1.50 8.60
CA MET A 1 -7.81 0.92 9.92
C MET A 1 -8.84 1.41 10.91
N TYR A 2 -9.48 0.50 11.64
CA TYR A 2 -10.47 0.82 12.67
C TYR A 2 -10.02 0.17 13.97
N ASN A 3 -9.99 0.93 15.07
CA ASN A 3 -9.68 0.41 16.40
C ASN A 3 -10.86 0.74 17.31
N GLY A 4 -11.49 -0.30 17.83
CA GLY A 4 -12.60 -0.17 18.78
C GLY A 4 -12.16 0.34 20.15
N PRO A 5 -13.14 0.69 21.01
CA PRO A 5 -12.85 1.07 22.39
C PRO A 5 -12.31 -0.14 23.15
N GLU A 6 -11.32 0.08 24.00
CA GLU A 6 -10.70 -0.97 24.81
C GLU A 6 -10.65 -0.51 26.27
N ILE A 7 -11.21 -1.32 27.17
CA ILE A 7 -11.14 -1.12 28.61
C ILE A 7 -9.92 -1.89 29.11
N MET A 8 -8.96 -1.18 29.70
CA MET A 8 -7.80 -1.72 30.37
C MET A 8 -8.00 -1.70 31.89
N ALA A 9 -7.26 -2.52 32.63
CA ALA A 9 -7.39 -2.62 34.09
C ALA A 9 -7.18 -1.29 34.86
N GLN A 10 -6.60 -0.27 34.22
CA GLN A 10 -6.34 1.05 34.79
C GLN A 10 -6.65 2.18 33.78
N GLY A 11 -7.62 2.02 32.87
CA GLY A 11 -8.02 3.10 31.95
C GLY A 11 -8.86 2.70 30.75
N GLU A 12 -9.39 3.69 30.03
CA GLU A 12 -10.18 3.55 28.82
C GLU A 12 -9.48 4.21 27.62
N ARG A 13 -9.37 3.46 26.51
CA ARG A 13 -8.93 4.02 25.22
C ARG A 13 -10.15 4.25 24.33
N ASN A 14 -10.34 5.50 23.91
CA ASN A 14 -11.40 5.86 22.97
C ASN A 14 -11.15 5.28 21.57
N SER A 15 -12.24 4.93 20.89
CA SER A 15 -12.16 4.38 19.53
C SER A 15 -11.70 5.42 18.53
N PHE A 16 -10.98 4.96 17.50
CA PHE A 16 -10.55 5.83 16.40
C PHE A 16 -10.48 5.05 15.10
N PHE A 17 -10.61 5.76 13.99
CA PHE A 17 -10.44 5.21 12.66
C PHE A 17 -9.52 6.09 11.82
N ILE A 18 -8.77 5.44 10.94
CA ILE A 18 -7.86 6.12 10.01
C ILE A 18 -8.12 5.56 8.62
N VAL A 19 -8.36 6.45 7.68
CA VAL A 19 -8.49 6.13 6.26
C VAL A 19 -7.25 6.62 5.53
N ASN A 20 -6.61 5.71 4.81
CA ASN A 20 -5.44 5.98 3.98
C ASN A 20 -5.77 5.57 2.55
N GLY A 21 -5.20 6.26 1.57
CA GLY A 21 -5.38 5.97 0.15
C GLY A 21 -4.13 6.32 -0.65
N GLY A 22 -4.02 5.75 -1.84
CA GLY A 22 -2.95 6.09 -2.76
C GLY A 22 -3.26 5.65 -4.18
N ILE A 23 -2.71 6.38 -5.14
CA ILE A 23 -2.80 6.09 -6.56
C ILE A 23 -1.39 5.94 -7.13
N ARG A 24 -1.22 4.98 -8.04
CA ARG A 24 -0.01 4.80 -8.83
C ARG A 24 -0.38 4.87 -10.31
N GLN A 25 0.40 5.61 -11.07
CA GLN A 25 0.30 5.69 -12.51
C GLN A 25 1.66 5.40 -13.14
N ASP A 26 1.68 4.51 -14.11
CA ASP A 26 2.83 4.38 -15.00
C ASP A 26 2.78 5.53 -16.00
N ILE A 27 3.74 6.44 -15.91
CA ILE A 27 3.90 7.58 -16.82
C ILE A 27 4.52 7.09 -18.12
N ILE A 28 5.52 6.22 -18.01
CA ILE A 28 6.11 5.51 -19.15
C ILE A 28 6.06 4.03 -18.81
N PRO A 29 5.41 3.18 -19.64
CA PRO A 29 5.25 1.76 -19.34
C PRO A 29 6.59 1.12 -18.95
N ARG A 30 6.59 0.44 -17.80
CA ARG A 30 7.71 -0.35 -17.26
C ARG A 30 8.99 0.43 -16.95
N SER A 31 9.00 1.76 -17.11
CA SER A 31 10.20 2.58 -16.95
C SER A 31 10.02 3.78 -16.04
N LEU A 32 8.86 4.45 -16.03
CA LEU A 32 8.62 5.59 -15.13
C LEU A 32 7.28 5.44 -14.44
N ASN A 33 7.30 5.40 -13.11
CA ASN A 33 6.10 5.35 -12.29
C ASN A 33 6.02 6.58 -11.37
N LEU A 34 4.79 7.06 -11.19
CA LEU A 34 4.44 8.12 -10.25
C LEU A 34 3.47 7.54 -9.22
N THR A 35 3.76 7.73 -7.94
CA THR A 35 2.89 7.30 -6.85
C THR A 35 2.55 8.50 -5.97
N LEU A 36 1.25 8.69 -5.72
CA LEU A 36 0.73 9.64 -4.74
C LEU A 36 0.06 8.86 -3.61
N GLN A 37 0.47 9.10 -2.37
CA GLN A 37 -0.13 8.50 -1.18
C GLN A 37 -0.62 9.59 -0.23
N VAL A 38 -1.81 9.39 0.33
CA VAL A 38 -2.42 10.24 1.33
C VAL A 38 -2.77 9.39 2.55
N ARG A 39 -2.22 9.76 3.70
CA ARG A 39 -2.50 9.09 4.98
C ARG A 39 -3.37 9.98 5.85
N ASP A 40 -4.32 9.38 6.54
CA ASP A 40 -5.32 10.07 7.37
C ASP A 40 -6.11 11.12 6.60
N ILE A 41 -6.80 10.68 5.55
CA ILE A 41 -7.57 11.53 4.63
C ILE A 41 -8.56 12.44 5.37
N PHE A 42 -9.13 11.96 6.47
CA PHE A 42 -10.15 12.68 7.25
C PHE A 42 -9.60 13.39 8.50
N GLY A 43 -8.29 13.29 8.80
CA GLY A 43 -7.72 13.86 10.02
C GLY A 43 -8.27 13.25 11.30
N THR A 44 -8.74 12.00 11.24
CA THR A 44 -9.45 11.28 12.31
C THR A 44 -8.51 10.43 13.17
N GLY A 45 -7.21 10.46 12.91
CA GLY A 45 -6.17 9.81 13.72
C GLY A 45 -5.90 10.49 15.07
N LYS A 46 -6.96 10.93 15.76
CA LYS A 46 -6.93 11.41 17.15
C LYS A 46 -7.47 10.29 18.04
N PHE A 47 -6.70 9.89 19.06
CA PHE A 47 -7.20 9.02 20.11
C PHE A 47 -6.80 9.55 21.49
N GLU A 48 -7.72 9.39 22.43
CA GLU A 48 -7.57 9.80 23.81
C GLU A 48 -7.49 8.54 24.68
N ASN A 49 -6.58 8.56 25.65
CA ASN A 49 -6.39 7.51 26.62
C ASN A 49 -6.53 8.14 28.01
N THR A 50 -7.48 7.66 28.80
CA THR A 50 -7.70 8.13 30.17
C THR A 50 -7.43 6.97 31.11
N SER A 51 -6.51 7.15 32.05
CA SER A 51 -6.14 6.15 33.05
C SER A 51 -6.43 6.66 34.45
N GLU A 52 -7.25 5.92 35.20
CA GLU A 52 -7.67 6.25 36.57
C GLU A 52 -7.31 5.14 37.56
N GLY A 53 -6.84 5.55 38.74
CA GLY A 53 -6.51 4.69 39.87
C GLY A 53 -6.71 5.45 41.19
N ARG A 54 -6.58 4.75 42.33
CA ARG A 54 -6.91 5.33 43.65
C ARG A 54 -6.08 6.57 44.01
N ASP A 55 -4.85 6.66 43.51
CA ASP A 55 -3.88 7.73 43.81
C ASP A 55 -3.40 8.49 42.55
N PHE A 56 -4.00 8.27 41.38
CA PHE A 56 -3.57 8.95 40.16
C PHE A 56 -4.70 9.13 39.14
N TYR A 57 -4.59 10.23 38.39
CA TYR A 57 -5.39 10.51 37.20
C TYR A 57 -4.45 10.95 36.08
N ILE A 58 -4.44 10.21 34.97
CA ILE A 58 -3.57 10.47 33.82
C ILE A 58 -4.44 10.59 32.57
N HIS A 59 -4.41 11.75 31.93
CA HIS A 59 -5.05 11.97 30.64
C HIS A 59 -3.98 12.16 29.56
N GLN A 60 -3.95 11.26 28.56
CA GLN A 60 -3.01 11.29 27.46
C GLN A 60 -3.76 11.43 26.13
N GLU A 61 -3.44 12.49 25.40
CA GLU A 61 -4.00 12.75 24.09
C GLU A 61 -2.96 12.47 23.01
N HIS A 62 -3.20 11.47 22.17
CA HIS A 62 -2.35 11.15 21.03
C HIS A 62 -3.00 11.67 19.75
N LYS A 63 -2.45 12.77 19.23
CA LYS A 63 -2.87 13.38 17.96
C LYS A 63 -1.85 13.09 16.88
N ARG A 64 -2.24 12.47 15.77
CA ARG A 64 -1.56 12.77 14.50
C ARG A 64 -1.91 14.20 14.13
N LYS A 65 -0.89 15.04 13.98
CA LYS A 65 -1.06 16.50 13.84
C LYS A 65 -1.82 16.89 12.57
N SER A 66 -1.73 16.10 11.48
CA SER A 66 -2.37 16.38 10.20
C SER A 66 -2.36 15.17 9.25
N PRO A 67 -3.23 15.17 8.21
CA PRO A 67 -3.07 14.31 7.04
C PRO A 67 -1.67 14.43 6.44
N THR A 68 -1.10 13.34 5.93
CA THR A 68 0.25 13.33 5.34
C THR A 68 0.18 12.95 3.87
N ILE A 69 0.77 13.78 3.01
CA ILE A 69 0.85 13.55 1.56
C ILE A 69 2.28 13.15 1.22
N MET A 70 2.45 12.08 0.43
CA MET A 70 3.74 11.60 -0.04
C MET A 70 3.70 11.40 -1.55
N LEU A 71 4.66 12.02 -2.24
CA LEU A 71 4.89 11.89 -3.67
C LEU A 71 6.15 11.05 -3.89
N GLY A 72 6.05 10.02 -4.71
CA GLY A 72 7.15 9.14 -5.08
C GLY A 72 7.29 9.04 -6.59
N LEU A 73 8.52 9.20 -7.07
CA LEU A 73 8.92 8.99 -8.46
C LEU A 73 9.91 7.83 -8.49
N SER A 74 9.69 6.83 -9.34
CA SER A 74 10.66 5.76 -9.56
C SER A 74 10.88 5.51 -11.04
N TYR A 75 12.15 5.37 -11.41
CA TYR A 75 12.61 5.13 -12.76
C TYR A 75 13.38 3.79 -12.84
N ASN A 76 13.08 2.99 -13.86
CA ASN A 76 13.71 1.70 -14.12
C ASN A 76 14.55 1.78 -15.40
N PHE A 77 15.86 1.62 -15.23
CA PHE A 77 16.86 1.68 -16.32
C PHE A 77 16.93 0.40 -17.16
N ASN A 78 16.45 -0.75 -16.65
CA ASN A 78 16.56 -2.04 -17.33
C ASN A 78 15.18 -2.61 -17.69
N ASN A 79 14.70 -2.27 -18.89
CA ASN A 79 13.41 -2.73 -19.44
C ASN A 79 13.58 -3.75 -20.57
N TYR A 80 14.46 -4.74 -20.38
CA TYR A 80 14.70 -5.78 -21.40
C TYR A 80 13.45 -6.63 -21.63
N ARG A 81 13.04 -6.77 -22.91
CA ARG A 81 12.00 -7.71 -23.35
C ARG A 81 12.70 -8.87 -24.03
N ALA A 82 12.68 -10.05 -23.42
CA ALA A 82 12.95 -11.26 -24.18
C ALA A 82 11.80 -11.40 -25.20
N GLU A 83 12.12 -11.35 -26.48
CA GLU A 83 11.14 -11.68 -27.52
C GLU A 83 10.72 -13.14 -27.35
N PRO A 84 9.41 -13.44 -27.42
CA PRO A 84 8.97 -14.83 -27.40
C PRO A 84 9.57 -15.52 -28.62
N LYS A 85 10.41 -16.54 -28.40
CA LYS A 85 10.89 -17.40 -29.48
C LYS A 85 9.67 -17.99 -30.17
N LYS A 86 9.40 -17.56 -31.41
CA LYS A 86 8.52 -18.30 -32.31
C LYS A 86 9.19 -19.66 -32.51
N TYR A 87 8.60 -20.71 -31.97
CA TYR A 87 8.92 -22.06 -32.40
C TYR A 87 8.27 -22.21 -33.78
N GLU A 88 9.08 -22.15 -34.84
CA GLU A 88 8.68 -22.56 -36.18
C GLU A 88 8.40 -24.07 -36.12
N VAL A 89 7.12 -24.43 -36.01
CA VAL A 89 6.62 -25.80 -36.08
C VAL A 89 5.82 -25.90 -37.38
N GLU A 90 6.44 -25.63 -38.52
CA GLU A 90 5.72 -25.71 -39.81
C GLU A 90 6.63 -25.86 -41.04
N GLU A 91 7.76 -26.58 -40.93
CA GLU A 91 8.52 -27.03 -42.12
C GLU A 91 8.97 -28.51 -42.07
N ASN A 92 8.90 -29.20 -40.91
CA ASN A 92 9.40 -30.58 -40.80
C ASN A 92 8.34 -31.69 -41.04
N PHE A 93 7.10 -31.36 -41.38
CA PHE A 93 6.06 -32.37 -41.65
C PHE A 93 5.99 -32.77 -43.13
N GLU A 94 6.31 -31.87 -44.07
CA GLU A 94 6.27 -32.17 -45.51
C GLU A 94 7.48 -33.03 -45.96
N ASP A 95 8.62 -32.94 -45.25
CA ASP A 95 9.81 -33.77 -45.55
C ASP A 95 9.72 -35.21 -45.00
N MET A 96 8.80 -35.49 -44.07
CA MET A 96 8.58 -36.85 -43.55
C MET A 96 7.54 -37.65 -44.35
N GLU A 97 6.63 -37.00 -45.07
CA GLU A 97 5.65 -37.68 -45.94
C GLU A 97 6.23 -38.10 -47.30
N ASN A 98 7.28 -37.43 -47.79
CA ASN A 98 7.89 -37.72 -49.09
C ASN A 98 8.92 -38.86 -49.07
N ASN A 99 9.06 -39.59 -47.95
CA ASN A 99 10.08 -40.64 -47.76
C ASN A 99 9.50 -42.04 -47.44
N PHE A 100 8.20 -42.27 -47.71
CA PHE A 100 7.55 -43.58 -47.58
C PHE A 100 6.92 -44.06 -48.89
#